data_AF-A0A4U3ET69-F1
#
_entry.id   AF-A0A4U3ET69-F1
#
_cell.length_a   1.000
_cell.length_b   1.000
_cell.length_c   1.000
_cell.angle_alpha   90.00
_cell.angle_beta   90.00
_cell.angle_gamma   90.00
#
_symmetry.space_group_name_H-M   'P 1'
#
loop_
_entity.id
_entity.type
_entity.pdbx_description
1 polymer ?
#
loop_
_entity_poly.entity_id
_entity_poly.type
_entity_poly.pdbx_seq_one_letter_code
_entity_poly.pdbx_strand_id
1 'polypeptide(L)'
;MLNYIHPHSGLIIYTQSERTLDPLHSFYMEYPNVLDKDNNEYVINPELLFQIRHPDMSNMIAKMGESNFFSLHRVFLSYYEASTILRDFWNHYVGDRIIIKDKEIDIKHIEELVTAYKVPIFNSQTLNKATHILNQKKKRSMEIDPFQEYLWATQMSELLQFYDLSPFSKPYLMTRSIFESSYIFKGAMMKKEISVVLYEWANIYSYKQADFIKRISNILETIKSDIVRNQDRYDKLSKTPEINQLVYWLDKQIHSNNHYKQCFFGVFNASDLLGAYSRHGSSQINGIKGINKVEDLSCKDIITSWRDDHLLPSDEQFMKLFKLWYFTTSYLLINWIRLPHFTNETSD
;
A
#
# COMPACT_ATOMS: atom_id res chain seq x y z
N MET A 1 32.76 12.56 14.34
CA MET A 1 31.83 12.76 15.47
C MET A 1 30.72 13.67 15.00
N LEU A 2 29.53 13.14 14.72
CA LEU A 2 28.34 13.92 14.40
C LEU A 2 27.53 14.05 15.68
N ASN A 3 27.46 15.27 16.23
CA ASN A 3 26.55 15.61 17.31
C ASN A 3 25.12 15.48 16.76
N TYR A 4 24.46 14.36 17.06
CA TYR A 4 23.03 14.19 16.78
C TYR A 4 22.24 15.11 17.70
N ILE A 5 21.89 16.30 17.22
CA ILE A 5 20.80 17.09 17.79
C ILE A 5 19.54 16.30 17.44
N HIS A 6 18.99 15.54 18.38
CA HIS A 6 17.68 14.91 18.21
C HIS A 6 16.67 15.99 17.80
N PRO A 7 16.07 15.93 16.59
CA PRO A 7 15.02 16.87 16.27
C PRO A 7 13.86 16.64 17.26
N HIS A 8 13.38 17.70 17.90
CA HIS A 8 12.29 17.62 18.89
C HIS A 8 10.89 17.58 18.26
N SER A 9 10.81 17.22 16.98
CA SER A 9 9.58 17.29 16.19
C SER A 9 9.38 16.02 15.36
N GLY A 10 8.13 15.57 15.28
CA GLY A 10 7.75 14.34 14.59
C GLY A 10 6.29 13.98 14.84
N LEU A 11 5.87 12.87 14.26
CA LEU A 11 4.54 12.30 14.43
C LEU A 11 4.53 11.38 15.65
N ILE A 12 3.56 11.53 16.55
CA ILE A 12 3.37 10.59 17.65
C ILE A 12 2.52 9.44 17.13
N ILE A 13 3.06 8.25 17.21
CA ILE A 13 2.40 7.02 16.82
C ILE A 13 2.05 6.21 18.06
N TYR A 14 0.88 5.58 18.01
CA TYR A 14 0.36 4.76 19.09
C TYR A 14 0.43 3.29 18.70
N THR A 15 1.16 2.50 19.46
CA THR A 15 1.22 1.04 19.28
C THR A 15 0.27 0.41 20.30
N GLN A 16 -0.95 0.09 19.88
CA GLN A 16 -1.93 -0.60 20.75
C GLN A 16 -1.78 -2.13 20.74
N SER A 17 -0.82 -2.71 20.00
CA SER A 17 -0.69 -4.16 19.89
C SER A 17 0.64 -4.66 20.45
N GLU A 18 0.62 -5.90 20.91
CA GLU A 18 1.78 -6.74 21.25
C GLU A 18 2.78 -6.91 20.08
N ARG A 19 2.49 -6.36 18.90
CA ARG A 19 3.45 -6.23 17.81
C ARG A 19 4.20 -4.91 17.99
N THR A 20 5.40 -4.98 18.55
CA THR A 20 6.41 -3.95 18.33
C THR A 20 6.51 -3.70 16.84
N LEU A 21 6.42 -2.44 16.42
CA LEU A 21 6.71 -2.07 15.04
C LEU A 21 8.09 -2.63 14.70
N ASP A 22 8.18 -3.42 13.63
CA ASP A 22 9.43 -4.04 13.25
C ASP A 22 10.56 -2.99 13.15
N PRO A 23 11.79 -3.32 13.56
CA PRO A 23 12.91 -2.39 13.52
C PRO A 23 13.04 -1.73 12.15
N LEU A 24 13.10 -0.41 12.16
CA LEU A 24 13.07 0.39 10.95
C LEU A 24 14.50 0.56 10.40
N HIS A 25 14.83 -0.22 9.38
CA HIS A 25 16.08 -0.07 8.60
C HIS A 25 15.88 0.94 7.46
N SER A 26 15.59 2.20 7.80
CA SER A 26 15.36 3.27 6.82
C SER A 26 16.43 4.37 6.86
N PHE A 27 16.92 4.76 5.69
CA PHE A 27 17.62 6.03 5.51
C PHE A 27 16.71 7.25 5.66
N TYR A 28 15.40 7.07 5.48
CA TYR A 28 14.44 8.16 5.34
C TYR A 28 13.64 8.46 6.60
N MET A 29 13.68 7.58 7.60
CA MET A 29 12.95 7.79 8.85
C MET A 29 13.67 7.12 10.01
N GLU A 30 13.23 7.44 11.21
CA GLU A 30 13.64 6.79 12.46
C GLU A 30 12.51 6.75 13.47
N TYR A 31 12.56 5.71 14.30
CA TYR A 31 12.04 5.77 15.66
C TYR A 31 13.25 5.99 16.56
N PRO A 32 13.24 6.94 17.50
CA PRO A 32 14.20 6.88 18.58
C PRO A 32 14.00 5.54 19.28
N ASN A 33 15.01 4.67 19.22
CA ASN A 33 15.10 3.54 20.13
C ASN A 33 15.11 4.15 21.53
N VAL A 34 14.07 3.89 22.32
CA VAL A 34 14.16 4.14 23.76
C VAL A 34 15.01 3.02 24.33
N LEU A 35 16.33 3.16 24.20
CA LEU A 35 17.30 2.45 25.02
C LEU A 35 18.09 3.48 25.81
N ASP A 36 17.65 3.72 27.05
CA ASP A 36 18.52 3.87 28.22
C ASP A 36 17.66 3.60 29.49
N LYS A 37 17.85 2.44 30.12
CA LYS A 37 18.57 2.18 31.41
C LYS A 37 17.77 2.63 32.63
N ASP A 38 17.26 1.72 33.47
CA ASP A 38 18.12 1.08 34.47
C ASP A 38 17.70 -0.32 34.98
N ASN A 39 16.64 -0.94 34.46
CA ASN A 39 16.24 -2.28 34.93
C ASN A 39 15.81 -3.14 33.74
N ASN A 40 16.15 -4.44 33.78
CA ASN A 40 15.89 -5.48 32.77
C ASN A 40 14.38 -5.76 32.51
N GLU A 41 13.55 -4.73 32.42
CA GLU A 41 12.12 -4.82 32.11
C GLU A 41 11.84 -4.13 30.77
N TYR A 42 11.26 -4.89 29.84
CA TYR A 42 10.75 -4.36 28.58
C TYR A 42 9.55 -3.45 28.87
N VAL A 43 9.77 -2.15 29.04
CA VAL A 43 8.69 -1.17 29.13
C VAL A 43 8.15 -0.91 27.73
N ILE A 44 6.96 -1.42 27.45
CA ILE A 44 6.19 -1.06 26.25
C ILE A 44 5.78 0.40 26.40
N ASN A 45 6.51 1.32 25.77
CA ASN A 45 6.06 2.71 25.67
C ASN A 45 4.93 2.78 24.63
N PRO A 46 3.68 3.14 25.01
CA PRO A 46 2.55 3.17 24.09
C PRO A 46 2.66 4.29 23.04
N GLU A 47 3.56 5.26 23.24
CA GLU A 47 3.81 6.38 22.34
C GLU A 47 5.25 6.35 21.81
N LEU A 48 5.39 6.24 20.50
CA LEU A 48 6.68 6.34 19.81
C LEU A 48 6.71 7.62 18.97
N LEU A 49 7.88 8.23 18.83
CA LEU A 49 8.07 9.40 17.99
C LEU A 49 8.56 8.94 16.61
N PHE A 50 7.70 9.03 15.60
CA PHE A 50 8.05 8.79 14.22
C PHE A 50 8.63 10.06 13.59
N GLN A 51 9.84 9.98 13.05
CA GLN A 51 10.54 11.13 12.47
C GLN A 51 10.99 10.82 11.05
N ILE A 52 10.75 11.76 10.13
CA ILE A 52 11.40 11.71 8.82
C ILE A 52 12.83 12.25 8.93
N ARG A 53 13.75 11.64 8.19
CA ARG A 53 15.13 12.09 8.05
C ARG A 53 15.21 12.99 6.83
N HIS A 54 15.34 14.28 7.07
CA HIS A 54 15.40 15.31 6.03
C HIS A 54 16.49 16.35 6.35
N PRO A 55 17.26 16.85 5.36
CA PRO A 55 18.28 17.88 5.62
C PRO A 55 17.72 19.12 6.31
N ASP A 56 16.53 19.56 5.92
CA ASP A 56 15.87 20.75 6.47
C ASP A 56 14.92 20.45 7.64
N MET A 57 15.01 19.27 8.28
CA MET A 57 14.01 18.80 9.26
C MET A 57 13.70 19.82 10.36
N SER A 58 14.70 20.56 10.85
CA SER A 58 14.53 21.60 11.87
C SER A 58 13.71 22.80 11.41
N ASN A 59 13.66 23.07 10.10
CA ASN A 59 13.00 24.23 9.50
C ASN A 59 11.68 23.88 8.79
N MET A 60 11.38 22.58 8.56
CA MET A 60 10.20 22.16 7.81
C MET A 60 8.90 22.73 8.39
N ILE A 61 8.68 22.63 9.71
CA ILE A 61 7.47 23.19 10.34
C ILE A 61 7.36 24.70 10.12
N ALA A 62 8.48 25.43 10.21
CA ALA A 62 8.49 26.87 9.99
C ALA A 62 8.18 27.24 8.53
N LYS A 63 8.63 26.42 7.57
CA LYS A 63 8.42 26.66 6.13
C LYS A 63 7.03 26.25 5.62
N MET A 64 6.51 25.10 6.04
CA MET A 64 5.24 24.55 5.50
C MET A 64 4.06 24.53 6.47
N GLY A 65 4.30 24.84 7.74
CA GLY A 65 3.31 24.79 8.80
C GLY A 65 3.05 23.38 9.34
N GLU A 66 2.40 23.31 10.49
CA GLU A 66 2.15 22.05 11.22
C GLU A 66 1.22 21.09 10.47
N SER A 67 0.21 21.61 9.74
CA SER A 67 -0.72 20.77 8.94
C SER A 67 0.01 20.00 7.85
N ASN A 68 0.81 20.68 7.01
CA ASN A 68 1.57 20.02 5.96
C ASN A 68 2.66 19.11 6.51
N PHE A 69 3.30 19.51 7.62
CA PHE A 69 4.22 18.64 8.34
C PHE A 69 3.58 17.35 8.81
N PHE A 70 2.41 17.44 9.40
CA PHE A 70 1.63 16.29 9.84
C PHE A 70 1.24 15.38 8.67
N SER A 71 0.65 15.95 7.62
CA SER A 71 0.24 15.20 6.42
C SER A 71 1.43 14.49 5.74
N LEU A 72 2.57 15.17 5.59
CA LEU A 72 3.79 14.57 5.06
C LEU A 72 4.28 13.40 5.93
N HIS A 73 4.30 13.56 7.26
CA HIS A 73 4.72 12.46 8.14
C HIS A 73 3.78 11.26 8.06
N ARG A 74 2.47 11.50 7.95
CA ARG A 74 1.48 10.44 7.78
C ARG A 74 1.65 9.71 6.44
N VAL A 75 2.00 10.42 5.37
CA VAL A 75 2.38 9.81 4.10
C VAL A 75 3.61 8.91 4.25
N PHE A 76 4.66 9.34 4.95
CA PHE A 76 5.81 8.47 5.23
C PHE A 76 5.43 7.27 6.10
N LEU A 77 4.58 7.45 7.11
CA LEU A 77 4.08 6.35 7.93
C LEU A 77 3.26 5.35 7.09
N SER A 78 2.51 5.83 6.10
CA SER A 78 1.75 4.97 5.18
C SER A 78 2.66 4.06 4.37
N TYR A 79 3.80 4.55 3.88
CA TYR A 79 4.77 3.71 3.16
C TYR A 79 5.37 2.62 4.07
N TYR A 80 5.58 2.94 5.35
CA TYR A 80 6.06 1.97 6.34
C TYR A 80 4.99 0.90 6.65
N GLU A 81 3.74 1.32 6.86
CA GLU A 81 2.60 0.40 7.00
C GLU A 81 2.51 -0.51 5.77
N ALA A 82 2.44 0.05 4.56
CA ALA A 82 2.38 -0.73 3.32
C ALA A 82 3.53 -1.75 3.21
N SER A 83 4.77 -1.34 3.49
CA SER A 83 5.93 -2.24 3.52
C SER A 83 5.75 -3.41 4.49
N THR A 84 5.19 -3.15 5.67
CA THR A 84 4.94 -4.17 6.70
C THR A 84 3.83 -5.13 6.26
N ILE A 85 2.72 -4.60 5.70
CA ILE A 85 1.61 -5.40 5.17
C ILE A 85 2.09 -6.35 4.07
N LEU A 86 2.90 -5.83 3.14
CA LEU A 86 3.45 -6.63 2.03
C LEU A 86 4.43 -7.70 2.51
N ARG A 87 5.27 -7.39 3.50
CA ARG A 87 6.17 -8.38 4.13
C ARG A 87 5.39 -9.49 4.81
N ASP A 88 4.39 -9.14 5.62
CA ASP A 88 3.54 -10.13 6.31
C ASP A 88 2.78 -10.99 5.29
N PHE A 89 2.22 -10.39 4.25
CA PHE A 89 1.57 -11.11 3.16
C PHE A 89 2.53 -12.10 2.48
N TRP A 90 3.74 -11.64 2.14
CA TRP A 90 4.73 -12.49 1.48
C TRP A 90 5.11 -13.68 2.35
N ASN A 91 5.44 -13.45 3.62
CA ASN A 91 5.90 -14.51 4.51
C ASN A 91 4.80 -15.57 4.74
N HIS A 92 3.56 -15.16 5.02
CA HIS A 92 2.49 -16.08 5.38
C HIS A 92 1.86 -16.82 4.19
N TYR A 93 1.86 -16.21 3.00
CA TYR A 93 1.16 -16.78 1.84
C TYR A 93 2.11 -17.17 0.72
N VAL A 94 3.14 -16.39 0.42
CA VAL A 94 4.02 -16.66 -0.71
C VAL A 94 5.18 -17.57 -0.31
N GLY A 95 5.92 -17.22 0.74
CA GLY A 95 7.07 -17.98 1.25
C GLY A 95 6.69 -19.41 1.63
N ASP A 96 5.69 -19.56 2.49
CA ASP A 96 5.34 -20.88 3.06
C ASP A 96 4.46 -21.75 2.15
N ARG A 97 3.79 -21.20 1.13
CA ARG A 97 2.72 -21.93 0.40
C ARG A 97 2.89 -21.99 -1.11
N ILE A 98 3.67 -21.08 -1.68
CA ILE A 98 3.76 -20.90 -3.13
C ILE A 98 5.14 -21.32 -3.63
N ILE A 99 6.23 -20.90 -2.97
CA ILE A 99 7.60 -21.20 -3.41
C ILE A 99 7.89 -22.71 -3.39
N ILE A 100 7.18 -23.48 -2.57
CA ILE A 100 7.34 -24.96 -2.49
C ILE A 100 6.86 -25.69 -3.76
N LYS A 101 6.13 -25.02 -4.69
CA LYS A 101 5.48 -25.68 -5.84
C LYS A 101 6.08 -25.41 -7.22
N ASP A 102 7.15 -24.62 -7.36
CA ASP A 102 7.82 -24.30 -8.65
C ASP A 102 6.87 -23.90 -9.81
N LYS A 103 5.68 -23.37 -9.50
CA LYS A 103 4.68 -22.97 -10.49
C LYS A 103 4.42 -21.48 -10.45
N GLU A 104 4.37 -20.86 -11.62
CA GLU A 104 3.79 -19.51 -11.79
C GLU A 104 2.34 -19.52 -11.26
N ILE A 105 1.99 -18.54 -10.43
CA ILE A 105 0.66 -18.43 -9.85
C ILE A 105 -0.24 -17.65 -10.80
N ASP A 106 -1.26 -18.30 -11.36
CA ASP A 106 -2.34 -17.59 -12.05
C ASP A 106 -3.48 -17.19 -11.10
N ILE A 107 -4.44 -16.41 -11.61
CA ILE A 107 -5.60 -15.97 -10.82
C ILE A 107 -6.47 -17.17 -10.42
N LYS A 108 -6.49 -18.26 -11.21
CA LYS A 108 -7.23 -19.49 -10.87
C LYS A 108 -6.68 -20.14 -9.61
N HIS A 109 -5.36 -20.29 -9.53
CA HIS A 109 -4.67 -20.81 -8.34
C HIS A 109 -4.92 -19.90 -7.13
N ILE A 110 -4.94 -18.57 -7.32
CA ILE A 110 -5.30 -17.64 -6.23
C ILE A 110 -6.74 -17.87 -5.78
N GLU A 111 -7.69 -18.04 -6.71
CA GLU A 111 -9.09 -18.32 -6.39
C GLU A 111 -9.27 -19.60 -5.55
N GLU A 112 -8.54 -20.66 -5.91
CA GLU A 112 -8.49 -21.91 -5.14
C GLU A 112 -7.90 -21.67 -3.74
N LEU A 113 -6.81 -20.91 -3.63
CA LEU A 113 -6.17 -20.57 -2.35
C LEU A 113 -7.06 -19.76 -1.41
N VAL A 114 -7.78 -18.75 -1.92
CA VAL A 114 -8.65 -17.90 -1.07
C VAL A 114 -9.90 -18.64 -0.59
N THR A 115 -10.27 -19.73 -1.26
CA THR A 115 -11.33 -20.65 -0.84
C THR A 115 -10.83 -21.57 0.26
N ALA A 116 -9.62 -22.11 0.11
CA ALA A 116 -9.02 -23.03 1.08
C ALA A 116 -8.52 -22.36 2.36
N TYR A 117 -8.24 -21.05 2.35
CA TYR A 117 -7.56 -20.38 3.45
C TYR A 117 -8.13 -19.02 3.81
N LYS A 118 -7.99 -18.66 5.10
CA LYS A 118 -8.24 -17.30 5.58
C LYS A 118 -7.11 -16.39 5.11
N VAL A 119 -7.46 -15.29 4.46
CA VAL A 119 -6.54 -14.21 4.07
C VAL A 119 -6.89 -12.95 4.87
N PRO A 120 -6.42 -12.79 6.12
CA PRO A 120 -6.49 -11.52 6.83
C PRO A 120 -5.81 -10.38 6.07
N ILE A 121 -6.36 -9.19 6.25
CA ILE A 121 -5.64 -7.94 6.01
C ILE A 121 -4.75 -7.73 7.24
N PHE A 122 -3.43 -7.75 7.03
CA PHE A 122 -2.49 -7.34 8.06
C PHE A 122 -2.57 -5.81 8.13
N ASN A 123 -2.96 -5.22 9.26
CA ASN A 123 -3.01 -3.77 9.44
C ASN A 123 -2.71 -3.46 10.90
N SER A 124 -1.67 -2.65 11.17
CA SER A 124 -1.25 -2.29 12.53
C SER A 124 -2.13 -1.24 13.20
N GLN A 125 -3.02 -0.60 12.42
CA GLN A 125 -3.85 0.54 12.82
C GLN A 125 -3.04 1.75 13.28
N THR A 126 -1.72 1.75 13.05
CA THR A 126 -0.82 2.81 13.51
C THR A 126 -1.08 4.08 12.72
N LEU A 127 -1.26 3.98 11.40
CA LEU A 127 -1.65 5.12 10.57
C LEU A 127 -2.98 5.74 11.04
N ASN A 128 -4.00 4.92 11.33
CA ASN A 128 -5.31 5.43 11.77
C ASN A 128 -5.26 6.14 13.13
N LYS A 129 -4.31 5.77 14.00
CA LYS A 129 -4.16 6.33 15.35
C LYS A 129 -3.17 7.49 15.43
N ALA A 130 -2.39 7.74 14.39
CA ALA A 130 -1.38 8.79 14.36
C ALA A 130 -2.01 10.19 14.20
N THR A 131 -2.59 10.72 15.27
CA THR A 131 -3.39 11.97 15.30
C THR A 131 -2.68 13.14 15.96
N HIS A 132 -1.41 12.97 16.36
CA HIS A 132 -0.68 13.97 17.12
C HIS A 132 0.69 14.22 16.53
N ILE A 133 1.12 15.49 16.54
CA ILE A 133 2.52 15.86 16.31
C ILE A 133 3.17 16.31 17.61
N LEU A 134 4.45 16.05 17.74
CA LEU A 134 5.33 16.74 18.67
C LEU A 134 6.05 17.85 17.89
N ASN A 135 6.08 19.05 18.46
CA ASN A 135 6.86 20.16 17.94
C ASN A 135 7.48 20.93 19.11
N GLN A 136 8.81 21.00 19.19
CA GLN A 136 9.52 21.68 20.29
C GLN A 136 8.99 21.25 21.68
N LYS A 137 8.83 19.93 21.88
CA LYS A 137 8.27 19.32 23.11
C LYS A 137 6.79 19.63 23.41
N LYS A 138 6.09 20.34 22.51
CA LYS A 138 4.64 20.56 22.62
C LYS A 138 3.91 19.54 21.75
N LYS A 139 3.06 18.74 22.39
CA LYS A 139 2.15 17.81 21.73
C LYS A 139 0.90 18.55 21.26
N ARG A 140 0.53 18.37 19.99
CA ARG A 140 -0.68 18.95 19.40
C ARG A 140 -1.48 17.88 18.70
N SER A 141 -2.79 17.88 18.92
CA SER A 141 -3.72 17.07 18.14
C SER A 141 -3.96 17.74 16.80
N MET A 142 -3.99 16.94 15.74
CA MET A 142 -4.15 17.38 14.36
C MET A 142 -5.32 16.62 13.73
N GLU A 143 -6.11 17.32 12.93
CA GLU A 143 -7.13 16.70 12.09
C GLU A 143 -6.45 15.98 10.92
N ILE A 144 -6.88 14.74 10.64
CA ILE A 144 -6.41 13.97 9.50
C ILE A 144 -6.99 14.59 8.23
N ASP A 145 -6.14 14.93 7.27
CA ASP A 145 -6.52 15.49 5.97
C ASP A 145 -6.08 14.55 4.83
N PRO A 146 -6.94 13.60 4.43
CA PRO A 146 -6.61 12.66 3.34
C PRO A 146 -6.36 13.37 2.01
N PHE A 147 -6.91 14.56 1.78
CA PHE A 147 -6.68 15.31 0.56
C PHE A 147 -5.25 15.86 0.52
N GLN A 148 -4.79 16.49 1.61
CA GLN A 148 -3.39 16.94 1.73
C GLN A 148 -2.41 15.76 1.66
N GLU A 149 -2.70 14.64 2.34
CA GLU A 149 -1.87 13.44 2.25
C GLU A 149 -1.76 12.93 0.81
N TYR A 150 -2.87 12.90 0.06
CA TYR A 150 -2.86 12.48 -1.34
C TYR A 150 -2.07 13.44 -2.23
N LEU A 151 -2.13 14.74 -1.99
CA LEU A 151 -1.28 15.73 -2.66
C LEU A 151 0.20 15.51 -2.36
N TRP A 152 0.56 15.23 -1.10
CA TRP A 152 1.93 14.87 -0.73
C TRP A 152 2.39 13.58 -1.39
N ALA A 153 1.53 12.56 -1.47
CA ALA A 153 1.86 11.31 -2.14
C ALA A 153 2.05 11.48 -3.67
N THR A 154 1.32 12.40 -4.31
CA THR A 154 1.37 12.61 -5.77
C THR A 154 2.36 13.67 -6.22
N GLN A 155 2.60 14.70 -5.41
CA GLN A 155 3.33 15.92 -5.80
C GLN A 155 4.47 16.27 -4.83
N MET A 156 5.07 15.26 -4.19
CA MET A 156 6.09 15.50 -3.16
C MET A 156 7.22 16.42 -3.61
N SER A 157 7.78 16.21 -4.81
CA SER A 157 8.90 17.01 -5.32
C SER A 157 8.49 18.46 -5.55
N GLU A 158 7.31 18.68 -6.14
CA GLU A 158 6.76 20.01 -6.40
C GLU A 158 6.43 20.75 -5.10
N LEU A 159 5.88 20.05 -4.10
CA LEU A 159 5.55 20.63 -2.80
C LEU A 159 6.82 21.00 -2.01
N LEU A 160 7.85 20.14 -2.02
CA LEU A 160 9.14 20.48 -1.42
C LEU A 160 9.73 21.75 -2.06
N GLN A 161 9.73 21.82 -3.40
CA GLN A 161 10.20 23.01 -4.12
C GLN A 161 9.38 24.25 -3.77
N PHE A 162 8.04 24.12 -3.70
CA PHE A 162 7.15 25.23 -3.34
C PHE A 162 7.45 25.80 -1.94
N TYR A 163 7.74 24.93 -0.98
CA TYR A 163 8.12 25.32 0.38
C TYR A 163 9.60 25.69 0.54
N ASP A 164 10.37 25.77 -0.54
CA ASP A 164 11.81 26.02 -0.52
C ASP A 164 12.56 24.97 0.34
N LEU A 165 12.12 23.71 0.31
CA LEU A 165 12.76 22.60 1.00
C LEU A 165 13.63 21.81 0.02
N SER A 166 14.80 21.37 0.50
CA SER A 166 15.68 20.49 -0.27
C SER A 166 14.95 19.20 -0.65
N PRO A 167 15.32 18.53 -1.75
CA PRO A 167 14.83 17.18 -2.01
C PRO A 167 15.39 16.19 -0.98
N PHE A 168 14.68 15.09 -0.73
CA PHE A 168 15.21 13.97 0.06
C PHE A 168 16.46 13.37 -0.61
N SER A 169 17.44 12.99 0.21
CA SER A 169 18.65 12.31 -0.23
C SER A 169 18.30 11.01 -0.96
N LYS A 170 19.09 10.67 -1.99
CA LYS A 170 18.91 9.44 -2.79
C LYS A 170 20.01 8.42 -2.45
N PRO A 171 19.96 7.74 -1.28
CA PRO A 171 21.00 6.84 -0.84
C PRO A 171 21.25 5.71 -1.84
N TYR A 172 22.50 5.29 -1.91
CA TYR A 172 22.86 4.02 -2.50
C TYR A 172 22.38 2.90 -1.57
N LEU A 173 21.63 1.94 -2.11
CA LEU A 173 21.11 0.81 -1.37
C LEU A 173 21.87 -0.44 -1.79
N MET A 174 22.48 -1.12 -0.82
CA MET A 174 23.20 -2.38 -1.08
C MET A 174 22.26 -3.52 -1.48
N THR A 175 21.01 -3.48 -0.99
CA THR A 175 19.98 -4.49 -1.23
C THR A 175 18.80 -3.89 -1.99
N ARG A 176 18.23 -4.68 -2.92
CA ARG A 176 16.99 -4.36 -3.66
C ARG A 176 15.79 -5.14 -3.13
N SER A 177 15.90 -5.66 -1.90
CA SER A 177 14.79 -6.37 -1.28
C SER A 177 13.63 -5.43 -1.05
N ILE A 178 12.44 -5.81 -1.53
CA ILE A 178 11.20 -5.10 -1.23
C ILE A 178 10.80 -5.20 0.24
N PHE A 179 11.46 -6.05 1.04
CA PHE A 179 11.24 -6.12 2.48
C PHE A 179 12.13 -5.15 3.25
N GLU A 180 13.02 -4.45 2.55
CA GLU A 180 13.84 -3.37 3.09
C GLU A 180 13.10 -2.04 2.91
N SER A 181 12.67 -1.45 4.02
CA SER A 181 11.93 -0.19 4.01
C SER A 181 12.67 0.90 3.22
N SER A 182 14.00 0.99 3.33
CA SER A 182 14.79 1.94 2.53
C SER A 182 14.57 1.82 1.01
N TYR A 183 14.40 0.60 0.48
CA TYR A 183 14.18 0.36 -0.95
C TYR A 183 12.81 0.82 -1.40
N ILE A 184 11.76 0.43 -0.66
CA ILE A 184 10.38 0.88 -0.91
C ILE A 184 10.30 2.41 -0.88
N PHE A 185 10.91 3.04 0.12
CA PHE A 185 10.90 4.49 0.29
C PHE A 185 11.65 5.20 -0.81
N LYS A 186 12.83 4.69 -1.21
CA LYS A 186 13.52 5.21 -2.39
C LYS A 186 12.62 5.14 -3.62
N GLY A 187 11.89 4.05 -3.81
CA GLY A 187 10.89 3.93 -4.87
C GLY A 187 9.82 5.02 -4.80
N ALA A 188 9.22 5.24 -3.63
CA ALA A 188 8.22 6.27 -3.40
C ALA A 188 8.77 7.69 -3.69
N MET A 189 10.01 7.98 -3.27
CA MET A 189 10.65 9.29 -3.51
C MET A 189 11.02 9.52 -4.98
N MET A 190 11.39 8.46 -5.69
CA MET A 190 11.82 8.56 -7.10
C MET A 190 10.66 8.47 -8.08
N LYS A 191 9.50 7.95 -7.67
CA LYS A 191 8.40 7.66 -8.57
C LYS A 191 7.03 7.85 -7.92
N LYS A 192 6.29 8.82 -8.44
CA LYS A 192 4.95 9.22 -7.98
C LYS A 192 3.97 8.05 -7.94
N GLU A 193 4.00 7.18 -8.95
CA GLU A 193 3.12 6.02 -9.03
C GLU A 193 3.36 5.05 -7.87
N ILE A 194 4.62 4.81 -7.48
CA ILE A 194 4.94 3.94 -6.33
C ILE A 194 4.42 4.58 -5.04
N SER A 195 4.68 5.88 -4.86
CA SER A 195 4.21 6.63 -3.71
C SER A 195 2.68 6.53 -3.53
N VAL A 196 1.92 6.83 -4.59
CA VAL A 196 0.45 6.76 -4.55
C VAL A 196 -0.05 5.36 -4.27
N VAL A 197 0.54 4.35 -4.92
CA VAL A 197 0.12 2.96 -4.72
C VAL A 197 0.37 2.50 -3.29
N LEU A 198 1.51 2.84 -2.69
CA LEU A 198 1.80 2.52 -1.29
C LEU A 198 0.86 3.26 -0.33
N TYR A 199 0.57 4.52 -0.60
CA TYR A 199 -0.39 5.29 0.18
C TYR A 199 -1.79 4.67 0.13
N GLU A 200 -2.28 4.34 -1.06
CA GLU A 200 -3.58 3.67 -1.24
C GLU A 200 -3.61 2.31 -0.55
N TRP A 201 -2.53 1.54 -0.66
CA TRP A 201 -2.41 0.21 -0.07
C TRP A 201 -2.46 0.24 1.47
N ALA A 202 -1.72 1.17 2.10
CA ALA A 202 -1.71 1.33 3.54
C ALA A 202 -3.08 1.68 4.14
N ASN A 203 -3.95 2.31 3.35
CA ASN A 203 -5.29 2.71 3.75
C ASN A 203 -6.35 1.61 3.48
N ILE A 204 -5.94 0.40 3.10
CA ILE A 204 -6.81 -0.79 3.10
C ILE A 204 -6.67 -1.48 4.46
N TYR A 205 -7.68 -1.32 5.32
CA TYR A 205 -7.69 -1.86 6.68
C TYR A 205 -8.84 -2.84 6.95
N SER A 206 -9.83 -2.93 6.04
CA SER A 206 -10.94 -3.87 6.15
C SER A 206 -11.51 -4.22 4.77
N TYR A 207 -11.92 -5.48 4.60
CA TYR A 207 -12.71 -5.89 3.43
C TYR A 207 -14.07 -5.20 3.35
N LYS A 208 -14.57 -4.68 4.47
CA LYS A 208 -15.91 -4.06 4.58
C LYS A 208 -15.85 -2.52 4.53
N GLN A 209 -14.69 -1.91 4.29
CA GLN A 209 -14.61 -0.46 4.19
C GLN A 209 -15.32 0.07 2.93
N ALA A 210 -15.86 1.29 3.01
CA ALA A 210 -16.69 1.87 1.97
C ALA A 210 -15.95 2.07 0.63
N ASP A 211 -14.64 2.31 0.70
CA ASP A 211 -13.79 2.65 -0.45
C ASP A 211 -12.89 1.49 -0.91
N PHE A 212 -13.10 0.27 -0.41
CA PHE A 212 -12.26 -0.91 -0.70
C PHE A 212 -12.06 -1.13 -2.21
N ILE A 213 -13.16 -1.18 -2.96
CA ILE A 213 -13.15 -1.38 -4.42
C ILE A 213 -12.39 -0.25 -5.12
N LYS A 214 -12.64 1.00 -4.70
CA LYS A 214 -12.00 2.18 -5.30
C LYS A 214 -10.48 2.12 -5.11
N ARG A 215 -10.00 1.79 -3.92
CA ARG A 215 -8.55 1.70 -3.63
C ARG A 215 -7.87 0.59 -4.43
N ILE A 216 -8.45 -0.61 -4.45
CA ILE A 216 -7.96 -1.72 -5.28
C ILE A 216 -7.92 -1.33 -6.76
N SER A 217 -9.00 -0.75 -7.28
CA SER A 217 -9.07 -0.32 -8.68
C SER A 217 -8.00 0.74 -9.01
N ASN A 218 -7.82 1.75 -8.14
CA ASN A 218 -6.82 2.80 -8.34
C ASN A 218 -5.39 2.22 -8.41
N ILE A 219 -5.07 1.26 -7.54
CA ILE A 219 -3.78 0.58 -7.53
C ILE A 219 -3.55 -0.16 -8.84
N LEU A 220 -4.50 -1.01 -9.24
CA LEU A 220 -4.38 -1.84 -10.44
C LEU A 220 -4.22 -0.99 -11.71
N GLU A 221 -4.96 0.11 -11.83
CA GLU A 221 -4.84 1.00 -12.98
C GLU A 221 -3.54 1.80 -13.01
N THR A 222 -3.05 2.21 -11.84
CA THR A 222 -1.76 2.90 -11.74
C THR A 222 -0.63 1.96 -12.19
N ILE A 223 -0.65 0.72 -11.71
CA ILE A 223 0.31 -0.32 -12.12
C ILE A 223 0.21 -0.59 -13.63
N LYS A 224 -0.99 -0.79 -14.17
CA LYS A 224 -1.21 -1.03 -15.60
C LYS A 224 -0.67 0.11 -16.46
N SER A 225 -1.04 1.35 -16.13
CA SER A 225 -0.62 2.53 -16.88
C SER A 225 0.90 2.68 -16.88
N ASP A 226 1.51 2.36 -15.74
CA ASP A 226 2.96 2.37 -15.60
C ASP A 226 3.66 1.28 -16.42
N ILE A 227 3.13 0.05 -16.42
CA ILE A 227 3.64 -1.07 -17.22
C ILE A 227 3.59 -0.69 -18.70
N VAL A 228 2.41 -0.27 -19.21
CA VAL A 228 2.22 0.06 -20.63
C VAL A 228 3.20 1.14 -21.09
N ARG A 229 3.44 2.15 -20.26
CA ARG A 229 4.33 3.27 -20.59
C ARG A 229 5.81 2.90 -20.53
N ASN A 230 6.21 1.97 -19.67
CA ASN A 230 7.61 1.70 -19.36
C ASN A 230 8.09 0.29 -19.73
N GLN A 231 7.27 -0.52 -20.41
CA GLN A 231 7.57 -1.92 -20.74
C GLN A 231 8.95 -2.10 -21.39
N ASP A 232 9.23 -1.37 -22.48
CA ASP A 232 10.51 -1.46 -23.19
C ASP A 232 11.72 -1.15 -22.29
N ARG A 233 11.55 -0.16 -21.40
CA ARG A 233 12.58 0.23 -20.44
C ARG A 233 12.79 -0.88 -19.40
N TYR A 234 11.73 -1.48 -18.89
CA TYR A 234 11.82 -2.58 -17.92
C TYR A 234 12.48 -3.80 -18.54
N ASP A 235 12.15 -4.13 -19.78
CA ASP A 235 12.74 -5.28 -20.47
C ASP A 235 14.23 -5.06 -20.75
N LYS A 236 14.62 -3.83 -21.10
CA LYS A 236 16.02 -3.47 -21.32
C LYS A 236 16.87 -3.44 -20.04
N LEU A 237 16.31 -2.99 -18.92
CA LEU A 237 17.06 -2.75 -17.67
C LEU A 237 16.97 -3.90 -16.66
N SER A 238 16.06 -4.86 -16.85
CA SER A 238 15.83 -5.92 -15.88
C SER A 238 16.98 -6.92 -15.87
N LYS A 239 17.41 -7.30 -14.66
CA LYS A 239 18.35 -8.41 -14.44
C LYS A 239 17.62 -9.74 -14.20
N THR A 240 16.29 -9.70 -14.14
CA THR A 240 15.41 -10.82 -13.78
C THR A 240 14.19 -10.79 -14.71
N PRO A 241 14.33 -11.18 -15.98
CA PRO A 241 13.26 -11.12 -16.98
C PRO A 241 12.01 -11.91 -16.58
N GLU A 242 12.18 -12.95 -15.76
CA GLU A 242 11.09 -13.80 -15.27
C GLU A 242 10.10 -12.98 -14.41
N ILE A 243 10.59 -12.02 -13.64
CA ILE A 243 9.74 -11.12 -12.84
C ILE A 243 8.95 -10.19 -13.77
N ASN A 244 9.57 -9.66 -14.83
CA ASN A 244 8.88 -8.83 -15.82
C ASN A 244 7.73 -9.63 -16.45
N GLN A 245 8.03 -10.83 -16.92
CA GLN A 245 7.06 -11.72 -17.57
C GLN A 245 5.90 -12.05 -16.63
N LEU A 246 6.19 -12.37 -15.37
CA LEU A 246 5.17 -12.60 -14.34
C LEU A 246 4.26 -11.39 -14.16
N VAL A 247 4.84 -10.19 -14.03
CA VAL A 247 4.07 -8.95 -13.86
C VAL A 247 3.18 -8.68 -15.07
N TYR A 248 3.71 -8.78 -16.28
CA TYR A 248 2.94 -8.53 -17.51
C TYR A 248 1.83 -9.55 -17.69
N TRP A 249 2.10 -10.81 -17.39
CA TRP A 249 1.13 -11.87 -17.52
C TRP A 249 0.00 -11.73 -16.49
N LEU A 250 0.30 -11.40 -15.22
CA LEU A 250 -0.72 -11.12 -14.20
C LEU A 250 -1.56 -9.89 -14.59
N ASP A 251 -0.91 -8.80 -14.99
CA ASP A 251 -1.59 -7.59 -15.46
C ASP A 251 -2.54 -7.89 -16.61
N LYS A 252 -2.08 -8.68 -17.59
CA LYS A 252 -2.90 -9.12 -18.73
C LYS A 252 -4.10 -9.95 -18.29
N GLN A 253 -3.95 -10.84 -17.30
CA GLN A 253 -5.08 -11.59 -16.77
C GLN A 253 -6.13 -10.67 -16.11
N ILE A 254 -5.69 -9.70 -15.30
CA ILE A 254 -6.60 -8.77 -14.63
C ILE A 254 -7.31 -7.85 -15.62
N HIS A 255 -6.59 -7.32 -16.61
CA HIS A 255 -7.10 -6.23 -17.46
C HIS A 255 -7.60 -6.65 -18.85
N SER A 256 -7.15 -7.80 -19.36
CA SER A 256 -7.38 -8.20 -20.76
C SER A 256 -8.02 -9.58 -20.91
N ASN A 257 -7.88 -10.49 -19.94
CA ASN A 257 -8.56 -11.78 -20.00
C ASN A 257 -10.05 -11.59 -19.71
N ASN A 258 -10.92 -11.91 -20.67
CA ASN A 258 -12.37 -11.71 -20.52
C ASN A 258 -12.97 -12.36 -19.27
N HIS A 259 -12.43 -13.51 -18.85
CA HIS A 259 -12.89 -14.20 -17.64
C HIS A 259 -12.60 -13.36 -16.39
N TYR A 260 -11.33 -13.02 -16.13
CA TYR A 260 -10.94 -12.31 -14.90
C TYR A 260 -11.19 -10.81 -14.97
N LYS A 261 -11.10 -10.18 -16.14
CA LYS A 261 -11.47 -8.77 -16.32
C LYS A 261 -12.89 -8.50 -15.87
N GLN A 262 -13.83 -9.40 -16.17
CA GLN A 262 -15.20 -9.30 -15.67
C GLN A 262 -15.24 -9.41 -14.14
N CYS A 263 -14.38 -10.24 -13.56
CA CYS A 263 -14.28 -10.39 -12.11
C CYS A 263 -13.74 -9.19 -11.35
N PHE A 264 -12.92 -8.37 -12.00
CA PHE A 264 -12.36 -7.15 -11.42
C PHE A 264 -13.11 -5.93 -11.98
N PHE A 265 -12.70 -5.44 -13.14
CA PHE A 265 -13.21 -4.20 -13.74
C PHE A 265 -14.64 -4.29 -14.24
N GLY A 266 -15.15 -5.49 -14.52
CA GLY A 266 -16.58 -5.69 -14.78
C GLY A 266 -17.42 -5.30 -13.56
N VAL A 267 -16.97 -5.67 -12.35
CA VAL A 267 -17.64 -5.33 -11.09
C VAL A 267 -17.31 -3.90 -10.65
N PHE A 268 -16.05 -3.48 -10.72
CA PHE A 268 -15.64 -2.16 -10.24
C PHE A 268 -16.38 -1.03 -10.96
N ASN A 269 -16.73 -1.26 -12.23
CA ASN A 269 -17.45 -0.30 -13.06
C ASN A 269 -18.97 -0.55 -13.11
N ALA A 270 -19.48 -1.61 -12.49
CA ALA A 270 -20.91 -1.95 -12.45
C ALA A 270 -21.67 -1.06 -11.46
N SER A 271 -21.71 0.23 -11.78
CA SER A 271 -22.43 1.26 -11.01
C SER A 271 -23.94 1.03 -10.97
N ASP A 272 -24.48 0.32 -11.95
CA ASP A 272 -25.85 -0.16 -11.98
C ASP A 272 -26.10 -1.26 -10.94
N LEU A 273 -25.10 -2.07 -10.58
CA LEU A 273 -25.21 -3.11 -9.55
C LEU A 273 -24.85 -2.61 -8.14
N LEU A 274 -23.81 -1.78 -8.05
CA LEU A 274 -23.21 -1.35 -6.78
C LEU A 274 -23.55 0.09 -6.37
N GLY A 275 -24.23 0.85 -7.22
CA GLY A 275 -24.50 2.28 -6.99
C GLY A 275 -23.20 3.04 -6.67
N ALA A 276 -23.25 3.87 -5.63
CA ALA A 276 -22.11 4.67 -5.17
C ALA A 276 -20.97 3.88 -4.49
N TYR A 277 -21.17 2.58 -4.23
CA TYR A 277 -20.09 1.69 -3.76
C TYR A 277 -19.16 1.26 -4.91
N SER A 278 -19.63 1.37 -6.16
CA SER A 278 -18.81 1.16 -7.34
C SER A 278 -17.88 2.35 -7.58
N ARG A 279 -16.95 2.24 -8.54
CA ARG A 279 -16.07 3.35 -8.92
C ARG A 279 -16.83 4.51 -9.57
N HIS A 280 -17.92 4.23 -10.28
CA HIS A 280 -18.71 5.21 -11.01
C HIS A 280 -20.11 5.34 -10.41
N GLY A 281 -20.74 6.50 -10.57
CA GLY A 281 -22.16 6.64 -10.29
C GLY A 281 -22.99 6.16 -11.47
N SER A 282 -24.12 5.50 -11.21
CA SER A 282 -25.13 5.21 -12.23
C SER A 282 -26.33 6.13 -12.05
N SER A 283 -27.01 6.46 -13.15
CA SER A 283 -28.32 7.11 -13.11
C SER A 283 -29.42 6.18 -12.60
N GLN A 284 -29.18 4.87 -12.61
CA GLN A 284 -30.13 3.84 -12.19
C GLN A 284 -29.43 2.69 -11.47
N ILE A 285 -29.94 2.32 -10.30
CA ILE A 285 -29.53 1.11 -9.58
C ILE A 285 -30.50 -0.01 -9.96
N ASN A 286 -29.97 -1.13 -10.41
CA ASN A 286 -30.73 -2.31 -10.75
C ASN A 286 -31.36 -2.92 -9.49
N GLY A 287 -32.62 -3.35 -9.60
CA GLY A 287 -33.27 -4.10 -8.53
C GLY A 287 -32.64 -5.49 -8.36
N ILE A 288 -32.66 -6.00 -7.12
CA ILE A 288 -32.26 -7.38 -6.83
C ILE A 288 -33.50 -8.29 -6.83
N LYS A 289 -33.37 -9.51 -7.38
CA LYS A 289 -34.42 -10.54 -7.34
C LYS A 289 -34.34 -11.41 -6.07
N GLY A 290 -33.17 -11.47 -5.44
CA GLY A 290 -32.91 -12.26 -4.25
C GLY A 290 -31.43 -12.35 -3.94
N ILE A 291 -31.09 -13.19 -2.97
CA ILE A 291 -29.70 -13.53 -2.61
C ILE A 291 -29.35 -14.88 -3.26
N ASN A 292 -28.16 -14.99 -3.81
CA ASN A 292 -27.64 -16.23 -4.36
C ASN A 292 -27.40 -17.24 -3.23
N LYS A 293 -28.05 -18.41 -3.32
CA LYS A 293 -27.99 -19.49 -2.32
C LYS A 293 -27.07 -20.64 -2.72
N VAL A 294 -26.46 -20.60 -3.90
CA VAL A 294 -25.57 -21.66 -4.36
C VAL A 294 -24.21 -21.48 -3.70
N GLU A 295 -23.80 -22.48 -2.92
CA GLU A 295 -22.50 -22.52 -2.26
C GLU A 295 -21.38 -22.87 -3.27
N ASP A 296 -20.13 -22.54 -2.92
CA ASP A 296 -18.92 -22.93 -3.67
C ASP A 296 -18.85 -22.52 -5.16
N LEU A 297 -19.52 -21.42 -5.54
CA LEU A 297 -19.41 -20.88 -6.89
C LEU A 297 -18.03 -20.30 -7.20
N SER A 298 -17.60 -20.42 -8.45
CA SER A 298 -16.45 -19.65 -8.94
C SER A 298 -16.76 -18.15 -8.94
N CYS A 299 -15.75 -17.29 -8.86
CA CYS A 299 -15.92 -15.84 -8.91
C CYS A 299 -16.64 -15.39 -10.18
N LYS A 300 -16.37 -16.05 -11.32
CA LYS A 300 -17.06 -15.80 -12.57
C LYS A 300 -18.56 -16.11 -12.47
N ASP A 301 -18.91 -17.24 -11.86
CA ASP A 301 -20.30 -17.66 -11.73
C ASP A 301 -21.05 -16.77 -10.73
N ILE A 302 -20.40 -16.36 -9.63
CA ILE A 302 -20.95 -15.37 -8.68
C ILE A 302 -21.34 -14.09 -9.44
N ILE A 303 -20.45 -13.58 -10.30
CA ILE A 303 -20.65 -12.32 -11.01
C ILE A 303 -21.66 -12.46 -12.15
N THR A 304 -21.69 -13.62 -12.81
CA THR A 304 -22.68 -13.93 -13.84
C THR A 304 -24.08 -13.94 -13.22
N SER A 305 -24.29 -14.66 -12.09
CA SER A 305 -25.57 -14.64 -11.39
C SER A 305 -25.94 -13.27 -10.85
N TRP A 306 -24.96 -12.48 -10.43
CA TRP A 306 -25.22 -11.13 -9.96
C TRP A 306 -25.66 -10.18 -11.07
N ARG A 307 -24.95 -10.19 -12.20
CA ARG A 307 -25.22 -9.28 -13.33
C ARG A 307 -26.43 -9.72 -14.15
N ASP A 308 -26.49 -11.00 -14.48
CA ASP A 308 -27.42 -11.53 -15.50
C ASP A 308 -28.70 -12.06 -14.87
N ASP A 309 -28.62 -12.67 -13.67
CA ASP A 309 -29.78 -13.19 -12.95
C ASP A 309 -30.34 -12.22 -11.90
N HIS A 310 -29.64 -11.09 -11.64
CA HIS A 310 -29.95 -10.12 -10.59
C HIS A 310 -30.00 -10.74 -9.18
N LEU A 311 -29.15 -11.74 -8.91
CA LEU A 311 -29.01 -12.38 -7.61
C LEU A 311 -27.82 -11.79 -6.85
N LEU A 312 -28.10 -11.12 -5.73
CA LEU A 312 -27.05 -10.54 -4.89
C LEU A 312 -26.13 -11.64 -4.35
N PRO A 313 -24.79 -11.50 -4.42
CA PRO A 313 -23.88 -12.44 -3.78
C PRO A 313 -24.17 -12.57 -2.28
N SER A 314 -23.97 -13.76 -1.72
CA SER A 314 -23.99 -13.96 -0.27
C SER A 314 -22.76 -13.30 0.40
N ASP A 315 -22.78 -13.14 1.72
CA ASP A 315 -21.64 -12.60 2.47
C ASP A 315 -20.34 -13.39 2.23
N GLU A 316 -20.44 -14.72 2.13
CA GLU A 316 -19.31 -15.60 1.85
C GLU A 316 -18.77 -15.41 0.43
N GLN A 317 -19.67 -15.25 -0.54
CA GLN A 317 -19.31 -14.97 -1.94
C GLN A 317 -18.66 -13.58 -2.09
N PHE A 318 -19.18 -12.55 -1.40
CA PHE A 318 -18.52 -11.25 -1.34
C PHE A 318 -17.12 -11.35 -0.72
N MET A 319 -16.97 -12.11 0.37
CA MET A 319 -15.65 -12.33 0.97
C MET A 319 -14.70 -13.09 0.07
N LYS A 320 -15.18 -14.06 -0.71
CA LYS A 320 -14.36 -14.73 -1.72
C LYS A 320 -13.85 -13.74 -2.76
N LEU A 321 -14.72 -12.89 -3.31
CA LEU A 321 -14.34 -11.84 -4.27
C LEU A 321 -13.32 -10.86 -3.68
N PHE A 322 -13.56 -10.36 -2.47
CA PHE A 322 -12.70 -9.34 -1.86
C PHE A 322 -11.32 -9.90 -1.51
N LYS A 323 -11.25 -11.14 -1.02
CA LYS A 323 -9.97 -11.84 -0.80
C LYS A 323 -9.23 -12.09 -2.10
N LEU A 324 -9.91 -12.50 -3.17
CA LEU A 324 -9.30 -12.70 -4.50
C LEU A 324 -8.68 -11.40 -4.99
N TRP A 325 -9.42 -10.29 -4.92
CA TRP A 325 -8.93 -8.98 -5.35
C TRP A 325 -7.73 -8.51 -4.53
N TYR A 326 -7.80 -8.62 -3.19
CA TYR A 326 -6.71 -8.23 -2.30
C TYR A 326 -5.45 -9.07 -2.51
N PHE A 327 -5.59 -10.41 -2.61
CA PHE A 327 -4.45 -11.30 -2.80
C PHE A 327 -3.77 -11.05 -4.14
N THR A 328 -4.55 -10.98 -5.22
CA THR A 328 -4.04 -10.72 -6.57
C THR A 328 -3.33 -9.38 -6.64
N THR A 329 -3.92 -8.34 -6.04
CA THR A 329 -3.33 -6.99 -6.01
C THR A 329 -2.04 -6.98 -5.17
N SER A 330 -2.02 -7.63 -4.00
CA SER A 330 -0.81 -7.75 -3.17
C SER A 330 0.34 -8.42 -3.93
N TYR A 331 0.05 -9.53 -4.60
CA TYR A 331 1.04 -10.31 -5.32
C TYR A 331 1.58 -9.57 -6.55
N LEU A 332 0.70 -8.90 -7.30
CA LEU A 332 1.10 -8.03 -8.40
C LEU A 332 1.94 -6.85 -7.90
N LEU A 333 1.50 -6.15 -6.85
CA LEU A 333 2.18 -5.00 -6.27
C LEU A 333 3.62 -5.33 -5.84
N ILE A 334 3.80 -6.43 -5.11
CA ILE A 334 5.11 -6.92 -4.68
C ILE A 334 6.04 -7.11 -5.88
N ASN A 335 5.56 -7.78 -6.93
CA ASN A 335 6.39 -8.06 -8.10
C ASN A 335 6.60 -6.84 -9.00
N TRP A 336 5.62 -5.94 -9.08
CA TRP A 336 5.73 -4.68 -9.80
C TRP A 336 6.84 -3.79 -9.19
N ILE A 337 6.87 -3.61 -7.86
CA ILE A 337 7.92 -2.80 -7.19
C ILE A 337 9.36 -3.34 -7.44
N ARG A 338 9.48 -4.64 -7.77
CA ARG A 338 10.77 -5.29 -8.10
C ARG A 338 11.25 -4.95 -9.52
N LEU A 339 10.40 -4.39 -10.37
CA LEU A 339 10.81 -3.92 -11.70
C LEU A 339 11.82 -2.76 -11.58
N PRO A 340 12.68 -2.54 -12.59
CA PRO A 340 13.75 -1.54 -12.54
C PRO A 340 13.21 -0.12 -12.74
N HIS A 341 12.43 0.38 -11.78
CA HIS A 341 11.81 1.70 -11.81
C HIS A 341 12.81 2.87 -11.77
N PHE A 342 13.96 2.66 -11.13
CA PHE A 342 15.01 3.65 -10.97
C PHE A 342 16.39 3.00 -11.15
N THR A 343 17.35 3.78 -11.64
CA THR A 343 18.75 3.36 -11.73
C THR A 343 19.39 3.37 -10.34
N ASN A 344 20.31 2.44 -10.10
CA ASN A 344 21.14 2.46 -8.88
C ASN A 344 22.30 3.45 -8.97
N GLU A 345 22.46 4.10 -10.12
CA GLU A 345 23.58 4.99 -10.41
C GLU A 345 23.25 6.42 -9.97
N THR A 346 24.10 6.92 -9.08
CA THR A 346 24.32 8.32 -8.79
C THR A 346 24.83 9.03 -10.04
N SER A 347 24.27 10.20 -10.35
CA SER A 347 25.06 11.30 -10.91
C SER A 347 24.98 12.43 -9.89
N ASP A 348 26.15 12.68 -9.30
CA ASP A 348 26.64 13.81 -8.50
C ASP A 348 25.91 14.24 -7.22
#